data_AF-A0A9E2LJS7-F1
#
_entry.id   AF-A0A9E2LJS7-F1
#
_cell.length_a   1.000
_cell.length_b   1.000
_cell.length_c   1.000
_cell.angle_alpha   90.00
_cell.angle_beta   90.00
_cell.angle_gamma   90.00
#
_symmetry.space_group_name_H-M   'P 1'
#
loop_
_entity.id
_entity.type
_entity.pdbx_description
1 polymer ?
#
loop_
_entity_poly.entity_id
_entity_poly.type
_entity_poly.pdbx_seq_one_letter_code
_entity_poly.pdbx_strand_id
1 'polypeptide(L)' 'MATGTVKWYNSTKGYGFIAPDDGGKDVFVHASAVETSDLGTLNENQKISYEVERDSRSGKES' A
#
# COMPACT_ATOMS: atom_id res chain seq x y z
N MET A 1 -10.61 -1.97 6.37
CA MET A 1 -9.35 -2.01 7.16
C MET A 1 -8.68 -3.39 7.09
N ALA A 2 -7.79 -3.58 6.12
CA ALA A 2 -6.86 -4.70 6.06
C ALA A 2 -5.57 -4.34 6.79
N THR A 3 -4.82 -5.33 7.27
CA THR A 3 -3.50 -5.13 7.88
C THR A 3 -2.43 -5.86 7.10
N GLY A 4 -1.22 -5.32 7.11
CA GLY A 4 -0.09 -5.95 6.46
C GLY A 4 1.22 -5.30 6.84
N THR A 5 2.28 -5.92 6.38
CA THR A 5 3.65 -5.52 6.67
C THR A 5 4.26 -4.92 5.43
N VAL A 6 4.83 -3.72 5.53
CA VAL A 6 5.55 -3.10 4.42
C VAL A 6 6.73 -3.99 4.09
N LYS A 7 6.68 -4.63 2.92
CA LYS A 7 7.77 -5.51 2.46
C LYS A 7 8.93 -4.69 1.96
N TRP A 8 8.61 -3.61 1.24
CA TRP A 8 9.57 -2.68 0.68
C TRP A 8 8.90 -1.35 0.37
N TYR A 9 9.56 -0.23 0.66
CA TYR A 9 9.09 1.10 0.29
C TYR A 9 10.25 1.97 -0.17
N ASN A 10 10.05 2.69 -1.26
CA ASN A 10 11.04 3.61 -1.79
C ASN A 10 10.50 5.04 -1.78
N SER A 11 10.91 5.79 -0.76
CA SER A 11 10.52 7.19 -0.60
C SER A 11 10.99 8.06 -1.77
N THR A 12 12.18 7.78 -2.33
CA THR A 12 12.73 8.51 -3.48
C THR A 12 11.90 8.32 -4.75
N LYS A 13 11.39 7.10 -4.97
CA LYS A 13 10.53 6.78 -6.11
C LYS A 13 9.05 7.05 -5.84
N GLY A 14 8.66 7.18 -4.57
CA GLY A 14 7.29 7.43 -4.14
C GLY A 14 6.36 6.21 -4.32
N TYR A 15 6.86 4.99 -4.19
CA TYR A 15 6.02 3.79 -4.22
C TYR A 15 6.60 2.65 -3.40
N GLY A 16 5.78 1.66 -3.08
CA GLY A 16 6.17 0.47 -2.35
C GLY A 16 5.19 -0.69 -2.48
N PHE A 17 5.48 -1.75 -1.72
CA PHE A 17 4.67 -2.96 -1.65
C PHE A 17 4.44 -3.37 -0.20
N ILE A 18 3.20 -3.75 0.08
CA ILE A 18 2.75 -4.22 1.40
C ILE A 18 2.37 -5.68 1.25
N ALA A 19 2.93 -6.53 2.10
CA ALA A 19 2.53 -7.92 2.22
C ALA A 19 1.31 -8.02 3.16
N PRO A 20 0.12 -8.41 2.68
CA PRO A 20 -1.03 -8.66 3.55
C PRO A 20 -0.75 -9.79 4.56
N ASP A 21 -1.24 -9.62 5.79
CA ASP A 21 -1.17 -10.66 6.83
C ASP A 21 -2.01 -11.90 6.46
N ASP A 22 -3.04 -11.69 5.62
CA ASP A 22 -3.90 -12.73 5.04
C ASP A 22 -3.16 -13.68 4.06
N GLY A 23 -1.89 -13.41 3.75
CA GLY A 23 -1.09 -14.24 2.83
C GLY A 23 -1.47 -14.11 1.35
N GLY A 24 -2.24 -13.06 1.01
CA GLY A 24 -2.62 -12.72 -0.35
C GLY A 24 -1.50 -12.11 -1.19
N LYS A 25 -1.86 -11.60 -2.38
CA LYS A 25 -0.92 -10.91 -3.28
C LYS A 25 -0.37 -9.63 -2.63
N ASP A 26 0.89 -9.31 -2.93
CA ASP A 26 1.50 -8.04 -2.52
C ASP A 26 0.63 -6.87 -3.01
N VAL A 27 0.35 -5.93 -2.12
CA VAL A 27 -0.47 -4.75 -2.37
C VAL A 27 0.43 -3.60 -2.73
N PHE A 28 0.21 -3.01 -3.91
CA PHE A 28 0.93 -1.83 -4.35
C PHE A 28 0.47 -0.60 -3.58
N VAL A 29 1.41 0.22 -3.12
CA VAL A 29 1.13 1.48 -2.44
C VAL A 29 1.89 2.63 -3.12
N HIS A 30 1.19 3.73 -3.35
CA HIS A 30 1.76 4.96 -3.92
C HIS A 30 2.00 5.99 -2.82
N ALA A 31 3.03 6.83 -2.94
CA ALA A 31 3.35 7.87 -1.95
C ALA A 31 2.18 8.83 -1.73
N SER A 32 1.38 9.13 -2.76
CA SER A 32 0.19 9.97 -2.59
C SER A 32 -0.81 9.41 -1.57
N ALA A 33 -0.92 8.08 -1.48
CA ALA A 33 -1.75 7.42 -0.47
C ALA A 33 -1.11 7.49 0.93
N VAL A 34 0.22 7.53 1.00
CA VAL A 34 0.98 7.68 2.26
C VAL A 34 1.01 9.13 2.73
N GLU A 35 1.02 10.09 1.82
CA GLU A 35 0.98 11.52 2.09
C GLU A 35 -0.41 11.99 2.51
N THR A 36 -1.48 11.41 1.96
CA THR A 36 -2.84 11.64 2.49
C THR A 36 -3.06 10.95 3.84
N SER A 37 -2.22 9.95 4.15
CA SER A 37 -2.16 9.39 5.50
C SER A 37 -1.30 10.32 6.35
N ASP A 38 -1.67 10.56 7.61
CA ASP A 38 -0.84 11.32 8.55
C ASP A 38 0.54 10.65 8.85
N LEU A 39 0.85 9.55 8.16
CA LEU A 39 2.03 8.72 8.33
C LEU A 39 3.28 9.30 7.67
N GLY A 40 3.15 10.14 6.63
CA GLY A 40 4.25 10.83 5.93
C GLY A 40 5.22 9.93 5.14
N THR A 41 5.61 8.77 5.69
CA THR A 41 6.49 7.77 5.08
C THR A 41 6.21 6.38 5.64
N LEU A 42 6.50 5.35 4.84
CA LEU A 42 6.43 3.95 5.25
C LEU A 42 7.84 3.39 5.50
N ASN A 43 8.01 2.69 6.61
CA ASN A 43 9.26 1.98 6.90
C ASN A 43 9.13 0.50 6.54
N GLU A 44 10.21 -0.09 6.02
CA GLU A 44 10.27 -1.53 5.76
C GLU A 44 10.07 -2.33 7.06
N ASN A 45 9.38 -3.47 6.97
CA ASN A 45 8.96 -4.31 8.10
C ASN A 45 7.98 -3.64 9.08
N GLN A 46 7.46 -2.45 8.77
CA GLN A 46 6.44 -1.80 9.59
C GLN A 46 5.08 -2.46 9.34
N LYS A 47 4.39 -2.83 10.43
CA LYS A 47 3.00 -3.28 10.37
C LYS A 47 2.08 -2.07 10.29
N ILE A 48 1.29 -1.99 9.24
CA ILE A 48 0.34 -0.91 9.02
C ILE A 48 -1.06 -1.44 8.75
N SER A 49 -2.05 -0.61 9.04
CA SER A 49 -3.42 -0.81 8.61
C SER A 49 -3.64 0.01 7.34
N TYR A 50 -4.20 -0.62 6.30
CA TYR A 50 -4.49 0.02 5.03
C TYR A 50 -5.86 -0.40 4.53
N GLU A 51 -6.40 0.36 3.59
CA GLU A 51 -7.63 0.01 2.91
C GLU A 51 -7.33 -0.28 1.44
N VAL A 52 -7.60 -1.52 1.01
CA VAL A 52 -7.51 -1.85 -0.41
C VAL A 52 -8.82 -1.43 -1.04
N GLU A 53 -8.81 -0.30 -1.72
CA GLU A 53 -9.83 -0.02 -2.72
C GLU A 53 -9.57 -0.93 -3.92
N ARG A 54 -10.21 -2.11 -3.92
CA ARG A 54 -10.39 -2.87 -5.15
C ARG A 54 -11.39 -2.10 -5.98
N ASP A 55 -10.89 -1.19 -6.80
CA ASP A 55 -11.70 -0.52 -7.80
C ASP A 55 -12.34 -1.62 -8.68
N SER A 56 -13.62 -1.88 -8.42
CA SER A 56 -14.48 -2.74 -9.22
C SER A 56 -14.94 -2.00 -10.48
N ARG A 57 -14.27 -0.90 -10.84
CA ARG A 57 -14.63 0.02 -11.91
C ARG A 57 -13.71 -0.10 -13.12
N SER A 58 -12.75 -1.02 -13.16
CA SER A 58 -12.14 -1.42 -14.44
C SER A 58 -13.00 -2.45 -15.16
N GLY A 59 -14.17 -2.00 -15.58
CA GLY A 59 -14.79 -2.43 -16.84
C GLY A 59 -14.31 -1.56 -18.01
N LYS A 60 -13.18 -0.87 -17.89
CA LYS A 60 -12.58 -0.12 -18.99
C LYS A 60 -11.10 0.17 -18.70
N GLU A 61 -10.31 -0.32 -19.64
CA GLU A 61 -8.95 0.07 -19.95
C GLU A 61 -8.85 1.60 -20.04
N SER A 62 -7.88 2.20 -19.36
CA SER A 62 -7.03 3.34 -19.75
C SER A 62 -6.25 3.82 -18.53
#